data_AF-A0A3T0QB33-F1
#
_entry.id   AF-A0A3T0QB33-F1
#
_cell.length_a   1.000
_cell.length_b   1.000
_cell.length_c   1.000
_cell.angle_alpha   90.00
_cell.angle_beta   90.00
_cell.angle_gamma   90.00
#
_symmetry.space_group_name_H-M   'P 1'
#
loop_
_entity.id
_entity.type
_entity.pdbx_description
1 polymer ?
#
loop_
_entity_poly.entity_id
_entity_poly.type
_entity_poly.pdbx_seq_one_letter_code
_entity_poly.pdbx_strand_id
1 'polypeptide(L)'
;MPALRFKTCRLLSGNVRNRELTKIQRRILRRLRNKKRSIKRKIYPRENLNSYIQSQTTRKLPLFHGDLPITEMHRGTERTSYIPFLLNPETRSDVIPVRLHFRETIPQARQPISHRRVCVNNRMVSITHLKVSHGDLISFQENDARIRGEEIRRSFYIEISVEKIIGKFLPVRMWRRTKTEWFHLLKTKRGCRLLLKSRFLQQRLRSSMQKEYLKRTKKFGSEKVCLGSSFAEHNRMKRNLYHFKSLFLSKRRNEKNRNLPTRPIVYNSYLYSNSTYCSASPQKFTRKRRRIKRIELPTHYSEVNHRTPKAVVFYGPNIGHIPHDIRLKDPNLPLRSGNGRGQNI
;
A
#
# COMPACT_ATOMS: atom_id res chain seq x y z
N MET A 1 14.17 27.30 0.54
CA MET A 1 12.84 27.77 0.06
C MET A 1 11.69 26.75 0.24
N PRO A 2 11.08 26.65 1.44
CA PRO A 2 9.94 25.75 1.71
C PRO A 2 8.59 26.25 1.16
N ALA A 3 8.41 27.56 1.01
CA ALA A 3 7.13 28.20 0.67
C ALA A 3 6.64 27.90 -0.76
N LEU A 4 7.55 27.79 -1.74
CA LEU A 4 7.22 27.41 -3.13
C LEU A 4 6.68 25.97 -3.23
N ARG A 5 7.06 25.10 -2.29
CA ARG A 5 6.81 23.66 -2.37
C ARG A 5 5.42 23.24 -1.91
N PHE A 6 4.73 24.03 -1.08
CA PHE A 6 3.33 23.76 -0.72
C PHE A 6 2.34 24.27 -1.79
N LYS A 7 2.76 25.24 -2.63
CA LYS A 7 1.95 25.75 -3.74
C LYS A 7 1.61 24.63 -4.74
N THR A 8 2.55 23.73 -5.04
CA THR A 8 2.31 22.58 -5.93
C THR A 8 1.29 21.59 -5.34
N CYS A 9 1.37 21.31 -4.03
CA CYS A 9 0.38 20.49 -3.32
C CYS A 9 -1.03 21.12 -3.35
N ARG A 10 -1.11 22.46 -3.29
CA ARG A 10 -2.36 23.22 -3.42
C ARG A 10 -2.97 23.06 -4.81
N LEU A 11 -2.16 23.27 -5.85
CA LEU A 11 -2.54 23.12 -7.26
C LEU A 11 -3.06 21.70 -7.57
N LEU A 12 -2.32 20.68 -7.12
CA LEU A 12 -2.66 19.28 -7.36
C LEU A 12 -3.70 18.73 -6.37
N SER A 13 -4.14 19.55 -5.42
CA SER A 13 -5.13 19.21 -4.38
C SER A 13 -4.74 17.95 -3.58
N GLY A 14 -3.45 17.73 -3.37
CA GLY A 14 -2.88 16.47 -2.86
C GLY A 14 -1.54 16.69 -2.16
N ASN A 15 -1.16 15.76 -1.28
CA ASN A 15 0.21 15.74 -0.75
C ASN A 15 1.03 14.88 -1.70
N VAL A 16 1.74 15.51 -2.63
CA VAL A 16 2.41 14.79 -3.75
C VAL A 16 3.86 14.43 -3.40
N ARG A 17 4.46 15.14 -2.44
CA ARG A 17 5.87 14.95 -2.04
C ARG A 17 6.04 14.15 -0.73
N ASN A 18 4.97 13.55 -0.21
CA ASN A 18 4.97 12.71 1.00
C ASN A 18 5.71 13.28 2.24
N ARG A 19 5.66 14.61 2.44
CA ARG A 19 6.25 15.28 3.61
C ARG A 19 5.24 15.52 4.72
N GLU A 20 5.77 15.73 5.93
CA GLU A 20 4.97 16.17 7.08
C GLU A 20 4.35 17.55 6.83
N LEU A 21 3.03 17.64 6.99
CA LEU A 21 2.25 18.86 6.78
C LEU A 21 1.98 19.57 8.11
N THR A 22 2.06 20.90 8.12
CA THR A 22 1.64 21.71 9.27
C THR A 22 0.12 21.67 9.49
N LYS A 23 -0.34 22.09 10.67
CA LYS A 23 -1.79 22.09 11.01
C LYS A 23 -2.60 22.93 10.01
N ILE A 24 -2.07 24.09 9.63
CA ILE A 24 -2.70 25.01 8.66
C ILE A 24 -2.73 24.37 7.27
N GLN A 25 -1.59 23.82 6.81
CA GLN A 25 -1.50 23.13 5.53
C GLN A 25 -2.50 21.96 5.41
N ARG A 26 -2.67 21.17 6.49
CA ARG A 26 -3.67 20.08 6.54
C ARG A 26 -5.09 20.60 6.43
N ARG A 27 -5.42 21.72 7.10
CA ARG A 27 -6.75 22.35 7.01
C ARG A 27 -7.04 22.81 5.57
N ILE A 28 -6.07 23.50 4.95
CA ILE A 28 -6.16 23.97 3.56
C ILE A 28 -6.40 22.79 2.60
N LEU A 29 -5.57 21.75 2.68
CA LEU A 29 -5.72 20.57 1.82
C LEU A 29 -7.04 19.83 2.06
N ARG A 30 -7.55 19.79 3.30
CA ARG A 30 -8.86 19.19 3.59
C ARG A 30 -9.99 19.98 2.91
N ARG A 31 -9.96 21.31 3.00
CA ARG A 31 -10.93 22.19 2.33
C ARG A 31 -10.89 22.01 0.81
N LEU A 32 -9.71 22.01 0.21
CA LEU A 32 -9.52 21.80 -1.23
C LEU A 32 -10.00 20.43 -1.71
N ARG A 33 -9.66 19.35 -0.98
CA ARG A 33 -10.12 17.99 -1.31
C ARG A 33 -11.64 17.87 -1.24
N ASN A 34 -12.27 18.47 -0.23
CA ASN A 34 -13.71 18.46 -0.08
C ASN A 34 -14.38 19.24 -1.21
N LYS A 35 -13.90 20.45 -1.53
CA LYS A 35 -14.37 21.27 -2.65
C LYS A 35 -14.24 20.53 -3.99
N LYS A 36 -13.09 19.89 -4.26
CA LYS A 36 -12.89 19.08 -5.48
C LYS A 36 -13.84 17.88 -5.54
N ARG A 37 -14.12 17.23 -4.40
CA ARG A 37 -14.99 16.05 -4.33
C ARG A 37 -16.47 16.41 -4.52
N SER A 38 -16.93 17.55 -4.00
CA SER A 38 -18.29 18.03 -4.24
C SER A 38 -18.49 18.45 -5.69
N ILE A 39 -17.53 19.17 -6.26
CA ILE A 39 -17.52 19.57 -7.68
C ILE A 39 -17.59 18.33 -8.60
N LYS A 40 -16.75 17.33 -8.37
CA LYS A 40 -16.75 16.07 -9.17
C LYS A 40 -18.04 15.24 -9.06
N ARG A 41 -18.86 15.43 -8.01
CA ARG A 41 -20.12 14.68 -7.82
C ARG A 41 -21.31 15.32 -8.52
N LYS A 42 -21.23 16.63 -8.82
CA LYS A 42 -22.33 17.41 -9.39
C LYS A 42 -22.17 17.73 -10.88
N ILE A 43 -21.02 17.39 -11.49
CA ILE A 43 -20.72 17.72 -12.90
C ILE A 43 -20.77 16.42 -13.71
N TYR A 44 -21.83 16.26 -14.52
CA TYR A 44 -21.91 15.32 -15.65
C TYR A 44 -20.72 15.54 -16.61
N PRO A 45 -20.26 14.51 -17.34
CA PRO A 45 -18.86 14.40 -17.74
C PRO A 45 -18.49 15.55 -18.67
N ARG A 46 -17.51 16.36 -18.25
CA ARG A 46 -16.83 17.26 -19.18
C ARG A 46 -16.31 16.42 -20.34
N GLU A 47 -16.56 16.86 -21.57
CA GLU A 47 -15.87 16.39 -22.80
C GLU A 47 -14.34 16.37 -22.62
N ASN A 48 -13.84 17.19 -21.68
CA ASN A 48 -12.43 17.32 -21.31
C ASN A 48 -12.01 16.63 -19.99
N LEU A 49 -12.71 15.60 -19.52
CA LEU A 49 -12.31 14.88 -18.31
C LEU A 49 -10.97 14.14 -18.51
N ASN A 50 -10.77 13.54 -19.69
CA ASN A 50 -9.56 12.80 -20.02
C ASN A 50 -8.35 13.75 -20.11
N SER A 51 -8.50 14.89 -20.79
CA SER A 51 -7.47 15.93 -20.87
C SER A 51 -7.14 16.52 -19.48
N TYR A 52 -8.14 16.69 -18.61
CA TYR A 52 -7.89 17.08 -17.22
C TYR A 52 -7.12 16.02 -16.43
N ILE A 53 -7.48 14.73 -16.57
CA ILE A 53 -6.77 13.63 -15.90
C ILE A 53 -5.32 13.58 -16.38
N GLN A 54 -5.11 13.63 -17.70
CA GLN A 54 -3.79 13.68 -18.34
C GLN A 54 -2.95 14.84 -17.81
N SER A 55 -3.49 16.07 -17.81
CA SER A 55 -2.80 17.25 -17.27
C SER A 55 -2.42 17.07 -15.80
N GLN A 56 -3.30 16.48 -14.99
CA GLN A 56 -3.02 16.22 -13.57
C GLN A 56 -1.96 15.12 -13.37
N THR A 57 -1.94 14.08 -14.18
CA THR A 57 -0.92 13.01 -14.13
C THR A 57 0.44 13.53 -14.60
N THR A 58 0.48 14.24 -15.73
CA THR A 58 1.70 14.83 -16.29
C THR A 58 2.33 15.85 -15.34
N ARG A 59 1.55 16.54 -14.50
CA ARG A 59 2.09 17.43 -13.45
C ARG A 59 2.55 16.71 -12.17
N LYS A 60 2.03 15.51 -11.89
CA LYS A 60 2.36 14.74 -10.67
C LYS A 60 3.60 13.87 -10.84
N LEU A 61 3.74 13.22 -11.98
CA LEU A 61 4.82 12.29 -12.25
C LEU A 61 6.21 12.96 -12.14
N PRO A 62 6.45 14.19 -12.63
CA PRO A 62 7.73 14.88 -12.47
C PRO A 62 8.10 15.04 -11.00
N LEU A 63 7.13 15.44 -10.17
CA LEU A 63 7.32 15.65 -8.74
C LEU A 63 7.65 14.35 -8.01
N PHE A 64 7.20 13.21 -8.53
CA PHE A 64 7.45 11.89 -7.96
C PHE A 64 8.87 11.38 -8.28
N HIS A 65 9.43 11.79 -9.42
CA HIS A 65 10.79 11.41 -9.86
C HIS A 65 11.81 12.56 -9.77
N GLY A 66 11.56 13.56 -8.94
CA GLY A 66 12.56 14.60 -8.63
C GLY A 66 12.69 15.69 -9.69
N ASP A 67 11.54 16.17 -10.17
CA ASP A 67 11.36 17.27 -11.13
C ASP A 67 11.88 16.95 -12.54
N LEU A 68 11.77 15.68 -12.96
CA LEU A 68 12.10 15.21 -14.30
C LEU A 68 11.18 15.82 -15.38
N PRO A 69 11.71 16.32 -16.52
CA PRO A 69 10.91 16.83 -17.62
C PRO A 69 10.29 15.69 -18.44
N ILE A 70 9.25 15.11 -17.87
CA ILE A 70 8.54 13.94 -18.42
C ILE A 70 7.95 14.22 -19.81
N THR A 71 7.49 15.45 -20.05
CA THR A 71 6.97 15.86 -21.36
C THR A 71 8.03 15.87 -22.44
N GLU A 72 9.28 16.18 -22.11
CA GLU A 72 10.40 16.18 -23.05
C GLU A 72 10.83 14.74 -23.37
N MET A 73 10.81 13.86 -22.36
CA MET A 73 11.03 12.42 -22.56
C MET A 73 10.01 11.81 -23.54
N HIS A 74 8.76 12.32 -23.56
CA HIS A 74 7.74 11.89 -24.52
C HIS A 74 7.94 12.45 -25.93
N ARG A 75 8.53 13.63 -26.09
CA ARG A 75 8.75 14.25 -27.40
C ARG A 75 9.93 13.64 -28.16
N GLY A 76 10.96 13.17 -27.44
CA GLY A 76 12.17 12.61 -28.05
C GLY A 76 12.08 11.14 -28.46
N THR A 77 10.96 10.46 -28.21
CA THR A 77 10.78 9.06 -28.60
C THR A 77 9.52 8.96 -29.46
N GLU A 78 9.64 8.49 -30.72
CA GLU A 78 8.49 8.29 -31.62
C GLU A 78 7.44 7.29 -31.08
N ARG A 79 7.81 6.52 -30.05
CA ARG A 79 6.95 5.53 -29.41
C ARG A 79 6.05 6.16 -28.35
N THR A 80 4.75 6.07 -28.59
CA THR A 80 3.65 6.40 -27.67
C THR A 80 3.43 5.35 -26.58
N SER A 81 4.41 4.46 -26.32
CA SER A 81 4.20 3.32 -25.44
C SER A 81 4.32 3.68 -23.95
N TYR A 82 3.30 3.29 -23.19
CA TYR A 82 3.13 3.41 -21.74
C TYR A 82 4.28 2.82 -20.87
N ILE A 83 4.95 1.77 -21.37
CA ILE A 83 5.79 0.88 -20.54
C ILE A 83 7.21 1.43 -20.30
N PRO A 84 7.99 1.88 -21.30
CA PRO A 84 9.35 2.35 -21.07
C PRO A 84 9.39 3.61 -20.19
N PHE A 85 8.37 4.45 -20.31
CA PHE A 85 8.33 5.76 -19.70
C PHE A 85 8.23 5.73 -18.16
N LEU A 86 7.46 4.81 -17.59
CA LEU A 86 7.36 4.66 -16.13
C LEU A 86 8.48 3.80 -15.54
N LEU A 87 9.10 2.93 -16.34
CA LEU A 87 10.16 2.03 -15.87
C LEU A 87 11.55 2.68 -15.92
N ASN A 88 11.82 3.52 -16.93
CA ASN A 88 13.12 4.18 -17.09
C ASN A 88 13.54 5.05 -15.89
N PRO A 89 12.63 5.80 -15.23
CA PRO A 89 12.99 6.56 -14.03
C PRO A 89 13.23 5.68 -12.81
N GLU A 90 12.70 4.47 -12.76
CA GLU A 90 12.83 3.57 -11.60
C GLU A 90 14.21 2.92 -11.50
N THR A 91 14.96 2.83 -12.61
CA THR A 91 16.33 2.28 -12.64
C THR A 91 17.42 3.32 -12.35
N ARG A 92 17.06 4.56 -12.02
CA ARG A 92 18.03 5.61 -11.70
C ARG A 92 18.66 5.43 -10.32
N SER A 93 19.96 5.70 -10.23
CA SER A 93 20.74 5.59 -8.98
C SER A 93 20.22 6.48 -7.84
N ASP A 94 19.56 7.61 -8.12
CA ASP A 94 18.92 8.45 -7.08
C ASP A 94 17.50 8.01 -6.67
N VAL A 95 16.81 7.25 -7.52
CA VAL A 95 15.45 6.76 -7.25
C VAL A 95 15.48 5.45 -6.47
N ILE A 96 16.40 4.55 -6.79
CA ILE A 96 16.50 3.23 -6.16
C ILE A 96 16.64 3.33 -4.63
N PRO A 97 17.55 4.15 -4.04
CA PRO A 97 17.65 4.28 -2.58
C PRO A 97 16.37 4.77 -1.91
N VAL A 98 15.53 5.53 -2.62
CA VAL A 98 14.22 5.98 -2.12
C VAL A 98 13.21 4.84 -2.13
N ARG A 99 13.21 4.02 -3.19
CA ARG A 99 12.34 2.83 -3.29
C ARG A 99 12.68 1.75 -2.27
N LEU A 100 13.97 1.58 -1.99
CA LEU A 100 14.46 0.66 -0.97
C LEU A 100 14.30 1.20 0.46
N HIS A 101 13.76 2.41 0.61
CA HIS A 101 13.60 3.10 1.90
C HIS A 101 14.91 3.36 2.65
N PHE A 102 16.05 3.45 1.94
CA PHE A 102 17.29 3.97 2.51
C PHE A 102 17.22 5.49 2.71
N ARG A 103 16.42 6.19 1.90
CA ARG A 103 16.17 7.63 1.98
C ARG A 103 14.68 7.94 1.79
N GLU A 104 14.20 9.02 2.40
CA GLU A 104 12.79 9.41 2.32
C GLU A 104 12.47 10.18 1.02
N THR A 105 13.42 10.97 0.52
CA THR A 105 13.20 11.85 -0.63
C THR A 105 14.35 11.84 -1.63
N ILE A 106 14.04 12.05 -2.91
CA ILE A 106 15.04 12.06 -4.00
C ILE A 106 16.17 13.08 -3.76
N PRO A 107 15.91 14.34 -3.32
CA PRO A 107 17.01 15.26 -3.02
C PRO A 107 17.95 14.76 -1.91
N GLN A 108 17.43 14.05 -0.91
CA GLN A 108 18.27 13.43 0.13
C GLN A 108 19.05 12.22 -0.41
N ALA A 109 18.53 11.52 -1.43
CA ALA A 109 19.24 10.44 -2.10
C ALA A 109 20.34 10.95 -3.04
N ARG A 110 20.17 12.13 -3.64
CA ARG A 110 21.20 12.76 -4.49
C ARG A 110 22.43 13.22 -3.71
N GLN A 111 22.26 13.76 -2.50
CA GLN A 111 23.36 14.24 -1.66
C GLN A 111 24.51 13.23 -1.48
N PRO A 112 24.28 11.99 -1.01
CA PRO A 112 25.37 11.02 -0.85
C PRO A 112 26.00 10.59 -2.18
N ILE A 113 25.26 10.61 -3.29
CA ILE A 113 25.80 10.30 -4.62
C ILE A 113 26.75 11.42 -5.06
N SER A 114 26.32 12.68 -4.96
CA SER A 114 27.18 13.84 -5.27
C SER A 114 28.43 13.90 -4.40
N HIS A 115 28.33 13.45 -3.14
CA HIS A 115 29.46 13.38 -2.21
C HIS A 115 30.30 12.10 -2.36
N ARG A 116 30.07 11.28 -3.39
CA ARG A 116 30.83 10.04 -3.70
C ARG A 116 30.82 8.98 -2.59
N ARG A 117 29.70 8.86 -1.86
CA ARG A 117 29.51 7.91 -0.75
C ARG A 117 28.70 6.66 -1.13
N VAL A 118 28.29 6.58 -2.40
CA VAL A 118 27.52 5.47 -2.97
C VAL A 118 28.34 4.83 -4.08
N CYS A 119 28.39 3.51 -4.06
CA CYS A 119 29.09 2.70 -5.04
C CYS A 119 28.10 1.81 -5.81
N VAL A 120 28.41 1.58 -7.09
CA VAL A 120 27.76 0.59 -7.93
C VAL A 120 28.84 -0.38 -8.39
N ASN A 121 28.68 -1.68 -8.14
CA ASN A 121 29.70 -2.71 -8.37
C ASN A 121 31.06 -2.33 -7.76
N ASN A 122 31.03 -1.80 -6.53
CA ASN A 122 32.19 -1.28 -5.80
C ASN A 122 32.91 -0.07 -6.43
N ARG A 123 32.42 0.47 -7.54
CA ARG A 123 32.93 1.71 -8.14
C ARG A 123 32.14 2.91 -7.65
N MET A 124 32.81 3.99 -7.29
CA MET A 124 32.16 5.22 -6.84
C MET A 124 31.35 5.86 -7.96
N VAL A 125 30.10 6.23 -7.67
CA VAL A 125 29.23 6.93 -8.61
C VAL A 125 29.01 8.36 -8.14
N SER A 126 29.41 9.33 -8.97
CA SER A 126 29.15 10.76 -8.75
C SER A 126 27.89 11.24 -9.51
N ILE A 127 27.47 10.50 -10.53
CA ILE A 127 26.35 10.87 -11.41
C ILE A 127 25.03 10.44 -10.75
N THR A 128 24.20 11.43 -10.41
CA THR A 128 22.92 11.24 -9.71
C THR A 128 21.85 10.51 -10.53
N HIS A 129 21.93 10.57 -11.85
CA HIS A 129 20.94 10.01 -12.76
C HIS A 129 21.51 8.84 -13.58
N LEU A 130 22.57 8.20 -13.07
CA LEU A 130 23.12 6.99 -13.66
C LEU A 130 22.03 5.91 -13.71
N LYS A 131 21.87 5.26 -14.86
CA LYS A 131 21.00 4.08 -14.98
C LYS A 131 21.73 2.87 -14.43
N VAL A 132 21.11 2.20 -13.47
CA VAL A 132 21.59 0.95 -12.89
C VAL A 132 21.00 -0.20 -13.71
N SER A 133 21.86 -1.14 -14.09
CA SER A 133 21.51 -2.31 -14.87
C SER A 133 21.11 -3.48 -13.97
N HIS A 134 20.54 -4.51 -14.57
CA HIS A 134 20.27 -5.76 -13.90
C HIS A 134 21.58 -6.45 -13.51
N GLY A 135 21.64 -7.02 -12.32
CA GLY A 135 22.83 -7.62 -11.72
C GLY A 135 23.70 -6.65 -10.93
N ASP A 136 23.47 -5.33 -11.04
CA ASP A 136 24.32 -4.35 -10.37
C ASP A 136 24.09 -4.33 -8.85
N LEU A 137 25.22 -4.32 -8.13
CA LEU A 137 25.27 -4.17 -6.68
C LEU A 137 25.41 -2.70 -6.30
N ILE A 138 24.38 -2.13 -5.69
CA ILE A 138 24.42 -0.80 -5.08
C ILE A 138 24.81 -0.94 -3.62
N SER A 139 25.82 -0.21 -3.18
CA SER A 139 26.29 -0.19 -1.79
C SER A 139 26.63 1.22 -1.32
N PHE A 140 26.51 1.48 -0.03
CA PHE A 140 27.17 2.64 0.58
C PHE A 140 28.62 2.31 0.89
N GLN A 141 29.48 3.34 0.89
CA GLN A 141 30.82 3.25 1.43
C GLN A 141 30.79 2.71 2.86
N GLU A 142 31.74 1.86 3.24
CA GLU A 142 31.68 1.05 4.46
C GLU A 142 31.49 1.87 5.75
N ASN A 143 32.18 3.00 5.86
CA ASN A 143 32.07 3.91 7.01
C ASN A 143 30.67 4.53 7.11
N ASP A 144 30.11 4.99 5.99
CA ASP A 144 28.74 5.49 5.93
C ASP A 144 27.70 4.37 6.13
N ALA A 145 27.99 3.16 5.65
CA ALA A 145 27.12 1.99 5.76
C ALA A 145 26.92 1.56 7.23
N ARG A 146 27.98 1.58 8.04
CA ARG A 146 27.92 1.25 9.48
C ARG A 146 27.04 2.25 10.25
N ILE A 147 27.28 3.54 10.06
CA ILE A 147 26.56 4.60 10.77
C ILE A 147 25.09 4.64 10.31
N ARG A 148 24.86 4.62 8.99
CA ARG A 148 23.52 4.81 8.42
C ARG A 148 22.67 3.55 8.43
N GLY A 149 23.28 2.37 8.41
CA GLY A 149 22.54 1.10 8.47
C GLY A 149 21.69 0.99 9.72
N GLU A 150 22.21 1.41 10.88
CA GLU A 150 21.42 1.47 12.12
C GLU A 150 20.30 2.50 12.06
N GLU A 151 20.58 3.70 11.51
CA GLU A 151 19.59 4.77 11.37
C GLU A 151 18.43 4.34 10.47
N ILE A 152 18.71 3.74 9.32
CA ILE A 152 17.71 3.26 8.35
C ILE A 152 16.82 2.19 8.98
N ARG A 153 17.41 1.23 9.69
CA ARG A 153 16.64 0.19 10.38
C ARG A 153 15.72 0.81 11.42
N ARG A 154 16.24 1.72 12.25
CA ARG A 154 15.46 2.40 13.29
C ARG A 154 14.35 3.23 12.66
N SER A 155 14.64 4.04 11.64
CA SER A 155 13.63 4.86 10.96
C SER A 155 12.52 3.99 10.36
N PHE A 156 12.86 2.86 9.73
CA PHE A 156 11.88 1.93 9.18
C PHE A 156 10.95 1.34 10.25
N TYR A 157 11.53 0.85 11.37
CA TYR A 157 10.73 0.32 12.47
C TYR A 157 9.87 1.40 13.14
N ILE A 158 10.41 2.61 13.30
CA ILE A 158 9.72 3.73 13.92
C ILE A 158 8.59 4.23 13.01
N GLU A 159 8.82 4.46 11.73
CA GLU A 159 7.81 4.94 10.79
C GLU A 159 6.65 3.95 10.69
N ILE A 160 6.95 2.66 10.59
CA ILE A 160 5.90 1.63 10.52
C ILE A 160 5.15 1.51 11.85
N SER A 161 5.86 1.40 12.97
CA SER A 161 5.26 1.13 14.27
C SER A 161 4.56 2.35 14.87
N VAL A 162 5.17 3.52 14.80
CA VAL A 162 4.60 4.74 15.38
C VAL A 162 3.55 5.30 14.42
N GLU A 163 3.95 5.62 13.18
CA GLU A 163 3.08 6.40 12.29
C GLU A 163 1.92 5.61 11.72
N LYS A 164 2.16 4.39 11.23
CA LYS A 164 1.09 3.58 10.61
C LYS A 164 0.25 2.85 11.64
N ILE A 165 0.89 2.30 12.66
CA ILE A 165 0.25 1.43 13.63
C ILE A 165 -0.38 2.26 14.75
N ILE A 166 0.39 2.96 15.57
CA ILE A 166 -0.15 3.62 16.76
C ILE A 166 -1.00 4.85 16.35
N GLY A 167 -0.62 5.55 15.29
CA GLY A 167 -1.40 6.66 14.71
C GLY A 167 -2.80 6.28 14.19
N LYS A 168 -3.10 4.98 14.03
CA LYS A 168 -4.45 4.48 13.70
C LYS A 168 -5.38 4.43 14.92
N PHE A 169 -4.82 4.18 16.10
CA PHE A 169 -5.59 3.85 17.30
C PHE A 169 -5.83 5.06 18.20
N LEU A 170 -4.97 6.08 18.15
CA LEU A 170 -5.08 7.25 19.02
C LEU A 170 -5.80 8.45 18.37
N PRO A 171 -6.65 9.19 19.12
CA PRO A 171 -7.23 10.47 18.68
C PRO A 171 -6.16 11.51 18.33
N VAL A 172 -6.40 12.30 17.28
CA VAL A 172 -5.40 13.19 16.63
C VAL A 172 -4.75 14.23 17.57
N ARG A 173 -5.41 14.64 18.65
CA ARG A 173 -4.87 15.59 19.64
C ARG A 173 -3.90 14.92 20.61
N MET A 174 -4.34 13.85 21.30
CA MET A 174 -3.48 13.08 22.22
C MET A 174 -2.31 12.41 21.51
N TRP A 175 -2.51 11.99 20.25
CA TRP A 175 -1.49 11.35 19.43
C TRP A 175 -0.26 12.21 19.21
N ARG A 176 -0.36 13.54 19.15
CA ARG A 176 0.80 14.39 18.78
C ARG A 176 1.82 14.55 19.91
N ARG A 177 1.35 14.72 21.15
CA ARG A 177 2.22 14.82 22.34
C ARG A 177 2.90 13.48 22.63
N THR A 178 2.13 12.40 22.52
CA THR A 178 2.66 11.04 22.65
C THR A 178 3.52 10.61 21.45
N LYS A 179 3.30 11.09 20.21
CA LYS A 179 4.13 10.73 19.03
C LYS A 179 5.59 11.08 19.29
N THR A 180 5.88 12.29 19.77
CA THR A 180 7.25 12.74 20.07
C THR A 180 7.88 11.92 21.19
N GLU A 181 7.14 11.67 22.28
CA GLU A 181 7.61 10.82 23.38
C GLU A 181 7.93 9.39 22.92
N TRP A 182 7.04 8.78 22.12
CA TRP A 182 7.28 7.47 21.50
C TRP A 182 8.47 7.49 20.54
N PHE A 183 8.63 8.56 19.75
CA PHE A 183 9.82 8.74 18.89
C PHE A 183 11.10 8.81 19.72
N HIS A 184 11.11 9.53 20.83
CA HIS A 184 12.27 9.63 21.72
C HIS A 184 12.59 8.29 22.38
N LEU A 185 11.57 7.58 22.90
CA LEU A 185 11.73 6.25 23.50
C LEU A 185 12.26 5.23 22.49
N LEU A 186 11.75 5.25 21.26
CA LEU A 186 12.16 4.36 20.19
C LEU A 186 13.45 4.78 19.48
N LYS A 187 14.00 5.97 19.76
CA LYS A 187 15.35 6.32 19.33
C LYS A 187 16.40 5.48 20.07
N THR A 188 16.07 4.98 21.26
CA THR A 188 16.94 4.11 22.06
C THR A 188 16.81 2.63 21.69
N LYS A 189 17.94 1.91 21.69
CA LYS A 189 18.00 0.47 21.37
C LYS A 189 17.17 -0.38 22.35
N ARG A 190 17.07 0.04 23.62
CA ARG A 190 16.27 -0.60 24.68
C ARG A 190 14.77 -0.44 24.43
N GLY A 191 14.31 0.77 24.09
CA GLY A 191 12.91 1.04 23.77
C GLY A 191 12.41 0.27 22.55
N CYS A 192 13.21 0.17 21.49
CA CYS A 192 12.85 -0.64 20.31
C CYS A 192 12.64 -2.13 20.63
N ARG A 193 13.53 -2.72 21.44
CA ARG A 193 13.43 -4.15 21.82
C ARG A 193 12.17 -4.43 22.63
N LEU A 194 11.82 -3.54 23.55
CA LEU A 194 10.60 -3.64 24.36
C LEU A 194 9.34 -3.53 23.51
N LEU A 195 9.31 -2.60 22.55
CA LEU A 195 8.18 -2.45 21.64
C LEU A 195 7.99 -3.69 20.76
N LEU A 196 9.06 -4.22 20.17
CA LEU A 196 9.01 -5.43 19.34
C LEU A 196 8.51 -6.67 20.10
N LYS A 197 8.84 -6.78 21.40
CA LYS A 197 8.35 -7.84 22.29
C LYS A 197 6.94 -7.57 22.85
N SER A 198 6.35 -6.41 22.57
CA SER A 198 5.04 -6.09 23.14
C SER A 198 3.93 -6.96 22.55
N ARG A 199 3.11 -7.53 23.45
CA ARG A 199 1.93 -8.33 23.10
C ARG A 199 0.96 -7.58 22.17
N PHE A 200 0.93 -6.24 22.29
CA PHE A 200 0.15 -5.36 21.43
C PHE A 200 0.53 -5.46 19.95
N LEU A 201 1.84 -5.44 19.62
CA LEU A 201 2.27 -5.57 18.22
C LEU A 201 1.97 -6.97 17.67
N GLN A 202 2.28 -8.02 18.45
CA GLN A 202 2.23 -9.40 17.99
C GLN A 202 0.79 -9.91 17.80
N GLN A 203 -0.11 -9.67 18.75
CA GLN A 203 -1.47 -10.25 18.72
C GLN A 203 -2.50 -9.33 18.06
N ARG A 204 -2.47 -8.02 18.35
CA ARG A 204 -3.55 -7.11 17.94
C ARG A 204 -3.40 -6.63 16.51
N LEU A 205 -2.17 -6.40 16.04
CA LEU A 205 -1.92 -5.85 14.71
C LEU A 205 -1.89 -6.90 13.62
N ARG A 206 -1.20 -8.03 13.83
CA ARG A 206 -1.18 -9.13 12.86
C ARG A 206 -2.60 -9.58 12.55
N SER A 207 -3.39 -9.84 13.59
CA SER A 207 -4.80 -10.23 13.47
C SER A 207 -5.67 -9.13 12.85
N SER A 208 -5.49 -7.86 13.22
CA SER A 208 -6.27 -6.75 12.65
C SER A 208 -5.96 -6.52 11.16
N MET A 209 -4.69 -6.61 10.78
CA MET A 209 -4.24 -6.44 9.40
C MET A 209 -4.65 -7.62 8.52
N GLN A 210 -4.57 -8.86 9.03
CA GLN A 210 -5.10 -10.05 8.35
C GLN A 210 -6.61 -9.93 8.14
N LYS A 211 -7.37 -9.54 9.16
CA LYS A 211 -8.82 -9.27 9.03
C LYS A 211 -9.11 -8.15 8.02
N GLU A 212 -8.29 -7.09 7.96
CA GLU A 212 -8.46 -6.02 6.98
C GLU A 212 -8.14 -6.47 5.56
N TYR A 213 -7.10 -7.30 5.39
CA TYR A 213 -6.72 -7.89 4.11
C TYR A 213 -7.79 -8.86 3.60
N LEU A 214 -8.24 -9.78 4.45
CA LEU A 214 -9.33 -10.70 4.12
C LEU A 214 -10.58 -9.93 3.67
N LYS A 215 -10.98 -8.87 4.39
CA LYS A 215 -12.07 -7.99 3.93
C LYS A 215 -11.82 -7.39 2.54
N ARG A 216 -10.57 -7.05 2.18
CA ARG A 216 -10.25 -6.54 0.84
C ARG A 216 -10.34 -7.64 -0.22
N THR A 217 -9.88 -8.85 0.07
CA THR A 217 -9.95 -9.99 -0.86
C THR A 217 -11.40 -10.42 -1.11
N LYS A 218 -12.24 -10.41 -0.05
CA LYS A 218 -13.68 -10.69 -0.14
C LYS A 218 -14.40 -9.77 -1.13
N LYS A 219 -13.94 -8.52 -1.28
CA LYS A 219 -14.45 -7.54 -2.26
C LYS A 219 -14.37 -8.05 -3.71
N PHE A 220 -13.35 -8.84 -4.03
CA PHE A 220 -13.12 -9.36 -5.37
C PHE A 220 -13.62 -10.82 -5.51
N GLY A 221 -14.50 -11.26 -4.61
CA GLY A 221 -15.15 -12.55 -4.73
C GLY A 221 -14.38 -13.72 -4.13
N SER A 222 -13.39 -13.50 -3.24
CA SER A 222 -12.72 -14.63 -2.57
C SER A 222 -13.69 -15.53 -1.80
N GLU A 223 -14.81 -14.99 -1.30
CA GLU A 223 -15.86 -15.79 -0.65
C GLU A 223 -16.55 -16.74 -1.64
N LYS A 224 -16.72 -16.31 -2.90
CA LYS A 224 -17.28 -17.14 -3.98
C LYS A 224 -16.33 -18.28 -4.34
N VAL A 225 -15.03 -17.99 -4.41
CA VAL A 225 -13.99 -19.01 -4.62
C VAL A 225 -13.97 -20.01 -3.47
N CYS A 226 -14.00 -19.54 -2.21
CA CYS A 226 -14.07 -20.40 -1.04
C CYS A 226 -15.33 -21.29 -1.05
N LEU A 227 -16.51 -20.74 -1.36
CA LEU A 227 -17.76 -21.49 -1.45
C LEU A 227 -17.72 -22.57 -2.54
N GLY A 228 -17.08 -22.28 -3.69
CA GLY A 228 -16.85 -23.27 -4.74
C GLY A 228 -15.91 -24.39 -4.29
N SER A 229 -14.81 -24.04 -3.61
CA SER A 229 -13.85 -25.04 -3.10
C SER A 229 -14.41 -25.92 -1.97
N SER A 230 -15.32 -25.41 -1.14
CA SER A 230 -15.97 -26.17 -0.06
C SER A 230 -17.40 -26.60 -0.41
N PHE A 231 -17.75 -26.64 -1.70
CA PHE A 231 -19.11 -26.91 -2.15
C PHE A 231 -19.64 -28.27 -1.70
N ALA A 232 -18.79 -29.31 -1.75
CA ALA A 232 -19.12 -30.66 -1.28
C ALA A 232 -19.41 -30.68 0.23
N GLU A 233 -18.64 -29.96 1.04
CA GLU A 233 -18.85 -29.86 2.49
C GLU A 233 -20.15 -29.13 2.80
N HIS A 234 -20.42 -28.02 2.13
CA HIS A 234 -21.67 -27.27 2.31
C HIS A 234 -22.89 -28.13 1.94
N ASN A 235 -22.80 -28.92 0.86
CA ASN A 235 -23.86 -29.86 0.48
C ASN A 235 -23.99 -31.05 1.43
N ARG A 236 -22.88 -31.55 2.00
CA ARG A 236 -22.90 -32.58 3.05
C ARG A 236 -23.62 -32.07 4.30
N MET A 237 -23.30 -30.85 4.75
CA MET A 237 -23.99 -30.21 5.87
C MET A 237 -25.47 -29.99 5.60
N LYS A 238 -25.83 -29.57 4.37
CA LYS A 238 -27.22 -29.43 3.93
C LYS A 238 -27.96 -30.77 3.98
N ARG A 239 -27.39 -31.83 3.39
CA ARG A 239 -27.97 -33.19 3.38
C ARG A 239 -28.15 -33.73 4.80
N ASN A 240 -27.15 -33.59 5.66
CA ASN A 240 -27.23 -33.98 7.07
C ASN A 240 -28.38 -33.24 7.77
N LEU A 241 -28.51 -31.93 7.57
CA LEU A 241 -29.59 -31.14 8.15
C LEU A 241 -30.99 -31.60 7.67
N TYR A 242 -31.15 -31.91 6.37
CA TYR A 242 -32.41 -32.47 5.86
C TYR A 242 -32.69 -33.87 6.40
N HIS A 243 -31.68 -34.74 6.45
CA HIS A 243 -31.79 -36.10 7.00
C HIS A 243 -32.15 -36.08 8.49
N PHE A 244 -31.55 -35.17 9.27
CA PHE A 244 -31.92 -35.01 10.69
C PHE A 244 -33.33 -34.42 10.84
N LYS A 245 -33.75 -33.49 9.97
CA LYS A 245 -35.12 -32.98 9.97
C LYS A 245 -36.13 -34.07 9.62
N SER A 246 -35.87 -34.90 8.60
CA SER A 246 -36.77 -35.99 8.22
C SER A 246 -36.86 -37.06 9.31
N LEU A 247 -35.72 -37.45 9.90
CA LEU A 247 -35.67 -38.40 11.03
C LEU A 247 -36.42 -37.88 12.27
N PHE A 248 -36.33 -36.57 12.54
CA PHE A 248 -37.05 -35.97 13.66
C PHE A 248 -38.55 -35.88 13.41
N LEU A 249 -38.96 -35.52 12.19
CA LEU A 249 -40.37 -35.47 11.79
C LEU A 249 -41.02 -36.86 11.76
N SER A 250 -40.30 -37.89 11.32
CA SER A 250 -40.81 -39.26 11.32
C SER A 250 -40.97 -39.82 12.74
N LYS A 251 -40.02 -39.57 13.64
CA LYS A 251 -40.14 -39.98 15.06
C LYS A 251 -41.28 -39.27 15.80
N ARG A 252 -41.52 -37.97 15.51
CA ARG A 252 -42.63 -37.21 16.11
C ARG A 252 -44.02 -37.70 15.68
N ARG A 253 -44.15 -38.32 14.50
CA ARG A 253 -45.42 -38.95 14.05
C ARG A 253 -45.72 -40.25 14.79
N ASN A 254 -44.69 -40.97 15.25
CA ASN A 254 -44.84 -42.31 15.82
C ASN A 254 -44.84 -42.35 17.36
N GLU A 255 -44.36 -41.31 18.05
CA GLU A 255 -44.35 -41.26 19.52
C GLU A 255 -45.04 -39.99 20.04
N LYS A 256 -46.23 -40.16 20.66
CA LYS A 256 -46.99 -39.06 21.26
C LYS A 256 -46.40 -38.52 22.57
N ASN A 257 -45.45 -39.18 23.22
CA ASN A 257 -44.86 -38.71 24.48
C ASN A 257 -43.44 -39.26 24.65
N ARG A 258 -42.41 -38.41 24.52
CA ARG A 258 -41.11 -38.50 25.23
C ARG A 258 -40.20 -37.33 24.84
N ASN A 259 -39.47 -36.81 25.83
CA ASN A 259 -38.53 -35.69 25.71
C ASN A 259 -37.36 -36.04 24.77
N LEU A 260 -37.47 -35.65 23.50
CA LEU A 260 -36.42 -35.85 22.50
C LEU A 260 -35.24 -34.88 22.72
N PRO A 261 -33.98 -35.31 22.50
CA PRO A 261 -32.82 -34.44 22.66
C PRO A 261 -32.79 -33.39 21.54
N THR A 262 -33.14 -32.14 21.86
CA THR A 262 -33.14 -30.97 20.97
C THR A 262 -31.72 -30.54 20.53
N ARG A 263 -30.69 -30.96 21.26
CA ARG A 263 -29.29 -30.51 21.12
C ARG A 263 -28.63 -30.77 19.73
N PRO A 264 -28.70 -31.97 19.12
CA PRO A 264 -28.05 -32.25 17.82
C PRO A 264 -28.66 -31.47 16.64
N ILE A 265 -29.96 -31.16 16.68
CA ILE A 265 -30.63 -30.36 15.63
C ILE A 265 -30.18 -28.90 15.70
N VAL A 266 -30.14 -28.33 16.91
CA VAL A 266 -29.65 -26.97 17.18
C VAL A 266 -28.17 -26.84 16.79
N TYR A 267 -27.34 -27.83 17.08
CA TYR A 267 -25.93 -27.82 16.71
C TYR A 267 -25.70 -27.88 15.19
N ASN A 268 -26.38 -28.78 14.46
CA ASN A 268 -26.23 -28.90 13.01
C ASN A 268 -26.80 -27.69 12.24
N SER A 269 -27.91 -27.12 12.70
CA SER A 269 -28.49 -25.89 12.14
C SER A 269 -27.61 -24.67 12.40
N TYR A 270 -26.99 -24.56 13.58
CA TYR A 270 -26.02 -23.51 13.90
C TYR A 270 -24.77 -23.62 13.02
N LEU A 271 -24.24 -24.84 12.84
CA LEU A 271 -23.08 -25.08 11.96
C LEU A 271 -23.38 -24.73 10.50
N TYR A 272 -24.54 -25.15 9.98
CA TYR A 272 -24.96 -24.81 8.61
C TYR A 272 -25.14 -23.30 8.46
N SER A 273 -25.87 -22.65 9.37
CA SER A 273 -26.09 -21.19 9.36
C SER A 273 -24.78 -20.40 9.41
N ASN A 274 -23.81 -20.82 10.24
CA ASN A 274 -22.49 -20.21 10.30
C ASN A 274 -21.68 -20.42 9.02
N SER A 275 -21.78 -21.59 8.40
CA SER A 275 -21.13 -21.89 7.11
C SER A 275 -21.69 -21.00 6.00
N THR A 276 -23.03 -20.89 5.91
CA THR A 276 -23.69 -20.03 4.92
C THR A 276 -23.41 -18.54 5.20
N TYR A 277 -23.43 -18.11 6.46
CA TYR A 277 -23.12 -16.74 6.84
C TYR A 277 -21.66 -16.36 6.54
N CYS A 278 -20.70 -17.24 6.83
CA CYS A 278 -19.28 -16.98 6.55
C CYS A 278 -18.96 -16.96 5.04
N SER A 279 -19.69 -17.76 4.25
CA SER A 279 -19.46 -17.95 2.82
C SER A 279 -20.27 -16.98 1.93
N ALA A 280 -21.37 -16.41 2.45
CA ALA A 280 -22.26 -15.54 1.70
C ALA A 280 -22.47 -14.15 2.35
N SER A 281 -21.61 -13.74 3.28
CA SER A 281 -21.75 -12.45 3.98
C SER A 281 -21.67 -11.25 3.01
N PRO A 282 -22.77 -10.54 2.72
CA PRO A 282 -22.69 -9.36 1.86
C PRO A 282 -21.85 -8.29 2.55
N GLN A 283 -20.89 -7.74 1.82
CA GLN A 283 -19.87 -6.89 2.40
C GLN A 283 -20.45 -5.59 2.99
N LYS A 284 -20.62 -5.52 4.32
CA LYS A 284 -20.98 -4.29 5.04
C LYS A 284 -19.79 -3.32 5.09
N PHE A 285 -19.70 -2.41 4.13
CA PHE A 285 -18.63 -1.39 4.04
C PHE A 285 -18.91 -0.13 4.89
N THR A 286 -19.30 -0.27 6.15
CA THR A 286 -19.52 0.86 7.08
C THR A 286 -18.19 1.36 7.68
N ARG A 287 -17.28 1.89 6.85
CA ARG A 287 -15.97 2.35 7.35
C ARG A 287 -15.95 3.82 7.75
N LYS A 288 -15.86 4.07 9.06
CA LYS A 288 -15.55 5.38 9.67
C LYS A 288 -14.04 5.73 9.75
N ARG A 289 -13.10 4.79 9.47
CA ARG A 289 -11.64 4.98 9.73
C ARG A 289 -10.74 4.98 8.49
N ARG A 290 -9.62 5.73 8.58
CA ARG A 290 -8.55 5.90 7.56
C ARG A 290 -8.02 4.54 7.10
N ARG A 291 -7.96 4.33 5.77
CA ARG A 291 -7.27 3.17 5.16
C ARG A 291 -5.77 3.39 5.27
N ILE A 292 -5.04 2.41 5.81
CA ILE A 292 -3.58 2.41 5.83
C ILE A 292 -3.08 1.93 4.47
N LYS A 293 -2.19 2.71 3.85
CA LYS A 293 -1.38 2.26 2.71
C LYS A 293 -0.25 1.38 3.24
N ARG A 294 -0.09 0.18 2.68
CA ARG A 294 1.10 -0.64 2.97
C ARG A 294 2.33 0.09 2.42
N ILE A 295 3.48 -0.14 3.05
CA ILE A 295 4.74 0.15 2.36
C ILE A 295 4.90 -1.02 1.39
N GLU A 296 5.03 -0.70 0.11
CA GLU A 296 5.39 -1.67 -0.92
C GLU A 296 6.92 -1.67 -0.98
N LEU A 297 7.52 -2.76 -0.53
CA LEU A 297 8.95 -2.99 -0.70
C LEU A 297 9.18 -3.57 -2.10
N PRO A 298 10.26 -3.18 -2.79
CA PRO A 298 10.61 -3.69 -4.12
C PRO A 298 11.18 -5.11 -4.08
N THR A 299 10.51 -6.03 -3.40
CA THR A 299 10.92 -7.44 -3.26
C THR A 299 10.82 -8.25 -4.54
N HIS A 300 10.15 -7.70 -5.56
CA HIS A 300 9.96 -8.36 -6.85
C HIS A 300 11.18 -8.28 -7.76
N TYR A 301 12.10 -7.34 -7.50
CA TYR A 301 13.21 -7.08 -8.41
C TYR A 301 14.52 -6.68 -7.72
N SER A 302 14.53 -6.55 -6.39
CA SER A 302 15.74 -6.24 -5.63
C SER A 302 15.79 -7.01 -4.33
N GLU A 303 16.97 -7.52 -3.99
CA GLU A 303 17.27 -8.06 -2.67
C GLU A 303 18.11 -7.06 -1.90
N VAL A 304 17.70 -6.81 -0.65
CA VAL A 304 18.28 -5.75 0.17
C VAL A 304 18.82 -6.32 1.46
N ASN A 305 20.13 -6.16 1.65
CA ASN A 305 20.71 -6.32 2.96
C ASN A 305 20.50 -5.01 3.75
N HIS A 306 19.64 -5.05 4.76
CA HIS A 306 19.41 -3.90 5.63
C HIS A 306 20.41 -3.80 6.78
N ARG A 307 21.26 -4.81 7.02
CA ARG A 307 22.33 -4.75 8.05
C ARG A 307 23.49 -3.89 7.56
N THR A 308 23.91 -4.13 6.32
CA THR A 308 24.83 -3.30 5.56
C THR A 308 24.07 -2.83 4.34
N PRO A 309 23.71 -1.53 4.18
CA PRO A 309 22.83 -1.05 3.12
C PRO A 309 23.45 -1.31 1.73
N LYS A 310 23.21 -2.53 1.27
CA LYS A 310 23.63 -3.13 0.01
C LYS A 310 22.38 -3.69 -0.64
N ALA A 311 22.22 -3.46 -1.92
CA ALA A 311 21.09 -3.94 -2.67
C ALA A 311 21.56 -4.43 -4.04
N VAL A 312 21.07 -5.59 -4.44
CA VAL A 312 21.27 -6.13 -5.78
C VAL A 312 19.97 -5.97 -6.55
N VAL A 313 20.04 -5.41 -7.75
CA VAL A 313 18.89 -5.27 -8.65
C VAL A 313 18.87 -6.48 -9.59
N PHE A 314 18.05 -7.48 -9.32
CA PHE A 314 18.03 -8.72 -10.11
C PHE A 314 17.21 -8.60 -11.39
N TYR A 315 16.07 -7.92 -11.34
CA TYR A 315 15.09 -7.85 -12.44
C TYR A 315 14.64 -6.42 -12.71
N GLY A 316 13.92 -6.24 -13.81
CA GLY A 316 13.33 -4.95 -14.15
C GLY A 316 12.17 -4.61 -13.21
N PRO A 317 11.94 -3.33 -12.91
CA PRO A 317 10.78 -2.91 -12.15
C PRO A 317 9.48 -3.29 -12.89
N ASN A 318 8.48 -3.76 -12.15
CA ASN A 318 7.15 -4.06 -12.68
C ASN A 318 6.19 -2.92 -12.33
N ILE A 319 5.48 -2.42 -13.34
CA ILE A 319 4.55 -1.28 -13.25
C ILE A 319 3.43 -1.48 -12.21
N GLY A 320 2.99 -2.72 -12.00
CA GLY A 320 1.95 -3.05 -11.01
C GLY A 320 2.38 -2.86 -9.56
N HIS A 321 3.70 -2.78 -9.30
CA HIS A 321 4.29 -2.68 -7.96
C HIS A 321 5.00 -1.36 -7.70
N ILE A 322 4.92 -0.40 -8.63
CA ILE A 322 5.45 0.94 -8.41
C ILE A 322 4.45 1.70 -7.52
N PRO A 323 4.90 2.33 -6.42
CA PRO A 323 4.03 3.02 -5.47
C PRO A 323 3.51 4.35 -6.06
N HIS A 324 2.67 4.29 -7.08
CA HIS A 324 2.04 5.46 -7.66
C HIS A 324 1.01 6.01 -6.66
N ASP A 325 1.17 7.26 -6.23
CA ASP A 325 0.13 8.01 -5.50
C ASP A 325 -1.07 8.42 -6.41
N ILE A 326 -1.23 7.70 -7.53
CA ILE A 326 -2.15 7.92 -8.63
C ILE A 326 -2.97 6.63 -8.79
N ARG A 327 -4.27 6.73 -9.11
CA ARG A 327 -5.10 5.53 -9.33
C ARG A 327 -4.70 4.88 -10.65
N LEU A 328 -4.63 3.55 -10.72
CA LEU A 328 -4.25 2.80 -11.94
C LEU A 328 -4.98 3.25 -13.23
N LYS A 329 -6.24 3.71 -13.15
CA LYS A 329 -6.98 4.23 -14.31
C LYS A 329 -6.45 5.57 -14.84
N ASP A 330 -5.83 6.38 -14.00
CA ASP A 330 -5.41 7.73 -14.36
C ASP A 330 -4.11 7.73 -15.21
N PRO A 331 -3.07 6.90 -14.98
CA PRO A 331 -1.91 6.73 -15.86
C PRO A 331 -2.22 6.08 -17.21
N ASN A 332 -3.31 5.34 -17.31
CA ASN A 332 -3.69 4.66 -18.56
C ASN A 332 -4.30 5.61 -19.60
N LEU A 333 -4.81 6.79 -19.16
CA LEU A 333 -5.38 7.84 -20.00
C LEU A 333 -4.36 8.78 -20.70
N PRO A 334 -3.29 9.28 -20.05
CA PRO A 334 -2.32 10.20 -20.65
C PRO A 334 -1.48 9.61 -21.79
N LEU A 335 -1.51 8.29 -21.99
CA LEU A 335 -0.50 7.56 -22.77
C LEU A 335 -1.11 6.57 -23.79
N ARG A 336 -2.41 6.69 -24.08
CA ARG A 336 -3.05 5.96 -25.17
C ARG A 336 -3.18 6.90 -26.37
N SER A 337 -2.14 7.01 -27.20
CA SER A 337 -2.27 7.55 -28.55
C SER A 337 -2.08 6.42 -29.55
N GLY A 338 -3.12 6.17 -30.34
CA GLY A 338 -3.15 5.18 -31.41
C GLY A 338 -3.99 3.94 -31.07
N ASN A 339 -4.66 3.42 -32.09
CA ASN A 339 -5.66 2.35 -32.11
C ASN A 339 -5.15 0.96 -31.65
N GLY A 340 -4.50 0.86 -30.49
CA GLY A 340 -4.11 -0.39 -29.87
C GLY A 340 -5.25 -0.98 -29.06
N ARG A 341 -5.83 -2.08 -29.57
CA ARG A 341 -6.73 -2.96 -28.81
C ARG A 341 -6.05 -3.41 -27.51
N GLY A 342 -6.88 -3.58 -26.48
CA GLY A 342 -6.49 -3.58 -25.08
C GLY A 342 -5.38 -4.57 -24.73
N GLN A 343 -4.36 -4.04 -24.05
CA GLN A 343 -3.72 -4.77 -22.97
C GLN A 343 -4.22 -4.13 -21.68
N ASN A 344 -5.29 -4.72 -21.15
CA ASN A 344 -5.65 -4.52 -19.76
C ASN A 344 -4.59 -5.23 -18.92
N ILE A 345 -3.99 -4.51 -17.96
CA ILE A 345 -3.31 -5.11 -16.81
C ILE A 345 -4.39 -5.44 -15.76
#